data_AF-A0A530BLR3-F1
#
_entry.id   AF-A0A530BLR3-F1
#
_cell.length_a   1.000
_cell.length_b   1.000
_cell.length_c   1.000
_cell.angle_alpha   90.00
_cell.angle_beta   90.00
_cell.angle_gamma   90.00
#
_symmetry.space_group_name_H-M   'P 1'
#
loop_
_entity.id
_entity.type
_entity.pdbx_description
1 polymer ?
#
loop_
_entity_poly.entity_id
_entity_poly.type
_entity_poly.pdbx_seq_one_letter_code
_entity_poly.pdbx_strand_id
1 'polypeptide(L)' 'AEGSVNAWINDYEEALAIGRAIGDRVIVIATSTGGSLAAWAATEPRASDGVAAIAFISPNFGVKASGAELLTKP' A
#
# COMPACT_ATOMS: atom_id res chain seq x y z
N ALA A 1 -9.75 5.94 -16.90
CA ALA A 1 -8.49 5.41 -16.37
C ALA A 1 -8.69 3.92 -16.12
N GLU A 2 -7.80 3.07 -16.63
CA GLU A 2 -7.87 1.63 -16.42
C GLU A 2 -6.98 1.29 -15.22
N GLY A 3 -7.53 0.64 -14.19
CA GLY A 3 -6.79 0.31 -12.98
C GLY A 3 -5.90 -0.92 -13.20
N SER A 4 -4.59 -0.76 -12.98
CA SER A 4 -3.65 -1.88 -12.96
C SER A 4 -2.75 -1.78 -11.74
N VAL A 5 -2.20 -2.91 -11.29
CA VAL A 5 -1.26 -2.95 -10.17
C VAL A 5 -0.06 -2.03 -10.43
N ASN A 6 0.51 -2.07 -11.64
CA ASN A 6 1.63 -1.19 -12.00
C ASN A 6 1.26 0.30 -11.96
N ALA A 7 0.06 0.67 -12.41
CA ALA A 7 -0.40 2.06 -12.32
C ALA A 7 -0.51 2.52 -10.85
N TRP A 8 -1.08 1.70 -9.98
CA TRP A 8 -1.18 2.02 -8.55
C TRP A 8 0.17 2.15 -7.85
N ILE A 9 1.14 1.32 -8.22
CA ILE A 9 2.51 1.41 -7.70
C ILE A 9 3.16 2.73 -8.14
N ASN A 10 3.02 3.08 -9.43
CA ASN A 10 3.57 4.33 -9.97
C ASN A 10 2.94 5.57 -9.30
N ASP A 11 1.61 5.58 -9.15
CA ASP A 11 0.88 6.67 -8.48
C ASP A 11 1.33 6.82 -7.02
N TYR A 12 1.58 5.70 -6.34
CA TYR A 12 2.07 5.70 -4.97
C TYR A 12 3.52 6.25 -4.87
N GLU A 13 4.43 5.83 -5.76
CA GLU A 13 5.79 6.38 -5.82
C GLU A 13 5.80 7.88 -6.11
N GLU A 14 4.93 8.34 -7.04
CA GLU A 14 4.77 9.77 -7.34
C GLU A 14 4.27 10.55 -6.13
N ALA A 15 3.25 10.04 -5.43
CA ALA A 15 2.72 10.67 -4.22
C ALA A 15 3.78 10.77 -3.11
N LEU A 16 4.62 9.75 -2.93
CA LEU A 16 5.75 9.80 -1.99
C LEU A 16 6.79 10.84 -2.41
N ALA A 17 7.12 10.92 -3.70
CA ALA A 17 8.06 11.91 -4.21
C ALA A 17 7.57 13.34 -3.96
N ILE A 18 6.28 13.60 -4.21
CA ILE A 18 5.64 14.89 -3.89
C ILE A 18 5.71 15.14 -2.38
N GLY A 19 5.35 14.16 -1.54
CA GLY A 19 5.38 14.28 -0.09
C GLY A 19 6.77 14.65 0.45
N ARG A 20 7.83 14.00 -0.07
CA ARG A 20 9.23 14.31 0.27
C ARG A 20 9.67 15.69 -0.24
N ALA A 21 9.12 16.16 -1.36
CA ALA A 21 9.45 17.47 -1.91
C ALA A 21 8.84 18.63 -1.11
N ILE A 22 7.68 18.41 -0.48
CA ILE A 22 6.93 19.47 0.22
C ILE A 22 6.97 19.39 1.75
N GLY A 23 7.51 18.32 2.33
CA GLY A 23 7.51 18.11 3.77
C GLY A 23 8.74 17.37 4.29
N ASP A 24 9.02 17.54 5.59
CA ASP A 24 10.18 16.94 6.24
C ASP A 24 10.02 15.44 6.52
N ARG A 25 8.77 14.96 6.59
CA ARG A 25 8.40 13.56 6.86
C ARG A 25 7.10 13.20 6.17
N VAL A 26 7.00 11.97 5.67
CA VAL A 26 5.77 11.45 5.04
C VAL A 26 5.10 10.41 5.93
N ILE A 27 3.80 10.56 6.16
CA ILE A 27 2.95 9.54 6.78
C ILE A 27 1.98 9.04 5.72
N VAL A 28 1.93 7.73 5.50
CA VAL A 28 0.98 7.11 4.57
C VAL A 28 -0.28 6.71 5.33
N ILE A 29 -1.44 7.20 4.90
CA ILE A 29 -2.73 6.77 5.44
C ILE A 29 -3.40 5.92 4.36
N ALA A 30 -3.60 4.64 4.65
CA ALA A 30 -3.97 3.65 3.65
C ALA A 30 -5.30 2.96 4.00
N THR A 31 -6.19 2.84 3.03
CA THR A 31 -7.55 2.29 3.22
C THR A 31 -7.83 1.15 2.25
N SER A 32 -8.43 0.04 2.73
CA SER A 32 -8.83 -1.09 1.87
C SER A 32 -7.65 -1.64 1.04
N THR A 33 -7.80 -1.74 -0.29
CA THR A 33 -6.73 -2.15 -1.23
C THR A 33 -5.46 -1.31 -1.10
N GLY A 34 -5.58 -0.01 -0.79
CA GLY A 34 -4.43 0.84 -0.53
C GLY A 34 -3.62 0.37 0.68
N GLY A 35 -4.25 -0.31 1.65
CA GLY A 35 -3.57 -0.91 2.79
C GLY A 35 -2.66 -2.07 2.40
N SER A 36 -3.13 -2.97 1.53
CA SER A 36 -2.29 -4.05 0.99
C SER A 36 -1.15 -3.52 0.13
N LEU A 37 -1.42 -2.50 -0.70
CA LEU A 37 -0.39 -1.82 -1.48
C LEU A 37 0.67 -1.18 -0.57
N ALA A 38 0.26 -0.42 0.45
CA ALA A 38 1.18 0.26 1.36
C ALA A 38 2.01 -0.74 2.21
N ALA A 39 1.42 -1.87 2.61
CA ALA A 39 2.15 -2.92 3.32
C ALA A 39 3.21 -3.59 2.44
N TRP A 40 2.89 -3.87 1.17
CA TRP A 40 3.89 -4.34 0.21
C TRP A 40 4.96 -3.27 -0.07
N ALA A 41 4.56 -2.01 -0.30
CA ALA A 41 5.49 -0.92 -0.57
C ALA A 41 6.49 -0.68 0.58
N ALA A 42 6.07 -0.93 1.83
CA ALA A 42 6.94 -0.87 3.00
C ALA A 42 8.10 -1.88 2.97
N THR A 43 8.00 -2.95 2.17
CA THR A 43 9.08 -3.94 1.98
C THR A 43 9.98 -3.63 0.79
N GLU A 44 9.61 -2.64 -0.03
CA GLU A 44 10.37 -2.25 -1.22
C GLU A 44 11.24 -1.02 -0.94
N PRO A 45 12.56 -1.07 -1.14
CA PRO A 45 13.46 0.04 -0.79
C PRO A 45 13.07 1.39 -1.43
N ARG A 46 12.58 1.37 -2.69
CA ARG A 46 12.17 2.58 -3.40
C ARG A 46 10.83 3.15 -2.93
N ALA A 47 9.92 2.28 -2.51
CA ALA A 47 8.55 2.64 -2.12
C ALA A 47 8.38 2.79 -0.59
N SER A 48 9.47 2.71 0.16
CA SER A 48 9.51 2.97 1.62
C SER A 48 10.37 4.17 2.01
N ASP A 49 11.19 4.70 1.08
CA ASP A 49 12.10 5.80 1.37
C ASP A 49 11.38 7.07 1.84
N GLY A 50 11.81 7.63 2.98
CA GLY A 50 11.24 8.83 3.59
C GLY A 50 9.86 8.64 4.25
N VAL A 51 9.31 7.42 4.29
CA VAL A 51 8.06 7.12 5.03
C VAL A 51 8.35 6.97 6.52
N ALA A 52 7.80 7.86 7.33
CA ALA A 52 7.97 7.84 8.79
C ALA A 52 6.98 6.91 9.50
N ALA A 53 5.78 6.72 8.95
CA ALA A 53 4.75 5.85 9.51
C ALA A 53 3.68 5.48 8.46
N ILE A 54 2.94 4.39 8.73
CA ILE A 54 1.77 3.99 7.96
C ILE A 54 0.58 3.78 8.92
N ALA A 55 -0.55 4.43 8.63
CA ALA A 55 -1.81 4.23 9.33
C ALA A 55 -2.74 3.38 8.45
N PHE A 56 -3.07 2.17 8.91
CA PHE A 56 -3.94 1.26 8.19
C PHE A 56 -5.41 1.40 8.63
N ILE A 57 -6.29 1.63 7.66
CA ILE A 57 -7.75 1.68 7.85
C ILE A 57 -8.36 0.53 7.05
N SER A 58 -8.77 -0.54 7.75
CA SER A 58 -9.38 -1.73 7.14
C SER A 58 -8.57 -2.30 5.95
N PRO A 59 -7.26 -2.62 6.12
CA PRO A 59 -6.45 -3.16 5.04
C PRO A 59 -6.96 -4.56 4.62
N ASN A 60 -6.92 -4.87 3.33
CA ASN A 60 -7.46 -6.11 2.78
C ASN A 60 -6.37 -7.18 2.49
N PHE A 61 -5.64 -7.63 3.51
CA PHE A 61 -4.58 -8.63 3.36
C PHE A 61 -5.07 -10.06 3.01
N GLY A 62 -6.38 -10.29 3.07
CA GLY A 62 -6.99 -11.58 2.78
C GLY A 62 -8.45 -11.62 3.23
N VAL A 63 -9.16 -12.68 2.83
CA VAL A 63 -10.57 -12.89 3.21
C VAL A 63 -10.64 -13.37 4.66
N LYS A 64 -11.27 -12.57 5.53
CA LYS A 64 -11.51 -12.92 6.95
C LYS A 64 -12.76 -13.80 7.15
N ALA A 65 -12.89 -14.88 6.38
CA ALA A 65 -13.99 -15.84 6.55
C ALA A 65 -13.45 -17.21 7.01
N SER A 66 -14.15 -17.86 7.94
CA SER A 66 -13.78 -19.22 8.38
C SER A 66 -13.78 -20.16 7.17
N GLY A 67 -12.69 -20.90 6.99
CA GLY A 67 -12.52 -21.81 5.86
C GLY A 67 -12.15 -21.14 4.53
N ALA A 68 -11.89 -19.82 4.48
CA ALA A 68 -11.44 -19.14 3.26
C ALA A 68 -10.18 -19.77 2.64
N GLU A 69 -9.29 -20.33 3.47
CA GLU A 69 -8.10 -21.05 3.03
C GLU A 69 -8.39 -22.31 2.21
N LEU A 70 -9.58 -22.92 2.34
CA LEU A 70 -9.98 -24.06 1.49
C LEU A 70 -10.15 -23.63 0.03
N LEU A 71 -10.51 -22.37 -0.21
CA LEU A 71 -10.69 -21.81 -1.56
C LEU A 71 -9.36 -21.44 -2.23
N THR A 72 -8.25 -21.45 -1.50
CA THR A 72 -6.91 -21.12 -2.01
C THR A 72 -5.99 -22.34 -2.09
N LYS A 73 -6.49 -23.54 -1.82
CA LYS A 73 -5.78 -24.82 -2.01
C LYS A 73 -5.94 -25.32 -3.46
N PRO A 74 -4.98 -26.10 -4.00
CA PRO A 74 -5.09 -26.66 -5.35
C PRO A 74 -6.30 -27.57 -5.54
#